data_AF-A0A349R091-F1
#
_entry.id   AF-A0A349R091-F1
#
_cell.length_a   1.000
_cell.length_b   1.000
_cell.length_c   1.000
_cell.angle_alpha   90.00
_cell.angle_beta   90.00
_cell.angle_gamma   90.00
#
_symmetry.space_group_name_H-M   'P 1'
#
loop_
_entity.id
_entity.type
_entity.pdbx_description
1 polymer ?
#
loop_
_entity_poly.entity_id
_entity_poly.type
_entity_poly.pdbx_seq_one_letter_code
_entity_poly.pdbx_strand_id
1 'polypeptide(L)'
;ASKNDKNFILAVNWKKAEEYLKAGKGKKVTGLKYAHNTYDEKSHTAKTSFNTETIVLKAEELEGLCYYIPCPKSPHGVDVDPTGEYIVGSGKLAAVIPVFSFAKMQKAIQEKQFEGKFGGIPIIKYESALYGEVQKPGLGPLHTEFDGRGNAITSFFVSSELVKWNIKDLKVLDRTPTFYSTGHLMIPGGDTKNPEGKYVIAYNKITKDRFLPTGPELAQSAQLFDISGDKMQLLLDFPTIGEPHYAQAIKAEKVKDKSVKIFKIEENTSPFVAKGDKDARVERKGNQVHVYLTSIRSHFTPDNIEGVQLGDEVYFHVTNIEQDWDMPHGFAVKGAKNGELLIMPGETQTLKWVPDRVGVFPFYCTDFCSALHQEMQGYIRISKKGNNVPLIYSLGTNQPQEKTN
;
A
#
# COMPACT_ATOMS: atom_id res chain seq x y z
N ALA A 1 26.45 13.35 -22.77
CA ALA A 1 27.21 12.59 -21.75
C ALA A 1 28.22 11.70 -22.46
N SER A 2 29.45 11.58 -21.96
CA SER A 2 30.43 10.65 -22.54
C SER A 2 29.95 9.20 -22.41
N LYS A 3 30.48 8.27 -23.21
CA LYS A 3 30.13 6.83 -23.13
C LYS A 3 30.34 6.24 -21.73
N ASN A 4 31.31 6.76 -20.97
CA ASN A 4 31.64 6.31 -19.61
C ASN A 4 30.80 7.02 -18.51
N ASP A 5 29.97 7.99 -18.87
CA ASP A 5 29.09 8.72 -17.93
C ASP A 5 27.65 8.20 -17.89
N LYS A 6 27.31 7.19 -18.70
CA LYS A 6 25.97 6.59 -18.73
C LYS A 6 25.85 5.50 -17.66
N ASN A 7 24.70 5.45 -17.00
CA ASN A 7 24.27 4.27 -16.24
C ASN A 7 23.40 3.40 -17.15
N PHE A 8 22.58 2.50 -16.60
CA PHE A 8 21.84 1.53 -17.40
C PHE A 8 20.38 1.41 -16.97
N ILE A 9 19.53 1.09 -17.94
CA ILE A 9 18.25 0.41 -17.73
C ILE A 9 18.51 -1.09 -17.89
N LEU A 10 18.06 -1.92 -16.94
CA LEU A 10 18.17 -3.37 -17.02
C LEU A 10 16.92 -3.96 -17.67
N ALA A 11 17.05 -4.47 -18.88
CA ALA A 11 16.00 -5.23 -19.55
C ALA A 11 16.08 -6.70 -19.12
N VAL A 12 14.99 -7.23 -18.56
CA VAL A 12 14.90 -8.62 -18.06
C VAL A 12 13.97 -9.43 -18.97
N ASN A 13 14.48 -10.54 -19.51
CA ASN A 13 13.69 -11.47 -20.31
C ASN A 13 13.02 -12.52 -19.39
N TRP A 14 11.82 -12.21 -18.91
CA TRP A 14 11.10 -13.06 -17.97
C TRP A 14 10.77 -14.45 -18.54
N LYS A 15 10.57 -14.59 -19.87
CA LYS A 15 10.36 -15.89 -20.51
C LYS A 15 11.63 -16.75 -20.44
N LYS A 16 12.80 -16.14 -20.67
CA LYS A 16 14.08 -16.82 -20.49
C LYS A 16 14.31 -17.21 -19.02
N ALA A 17 13.89 -16.36 -18.08
CA ALA A 17 13.92 -16.70 -16.65
C ALA A 17 13.10 -17.97 -16.36
N GLU A 18 11.89 -18.06 -16.92
CA GLU A 18 11.02 -19.24 -16.79
C GLU A 18 11.65 -20.50 -17.39
N GLU A 19 12.24 -20.41 -18.59
CA GLU A 19 13.00 -21.50 -19.22
C GLU A 19 14.13 -22.00 -18.31
N TYR A 20 14.94 -21.08 -17.77
CA TYR A 20 16.05 -21.43 -16.90
C TYR A 20 15.60 -22.04 -15.58
N LEU A 21 14.49 -21.56 -15.03
CA LEU A 21 13.90 -22.13 -13.83
C LEU A 21 13.44 -23.58 -14.07
N LYS A 22 12.72 -23.83 -15.18
CA LYS A 22 12.30 -25.17 -15.60
C LYS A 22 13.48 -26.10 -15.88
N ALA A 23 14.57 -25.58 -16.40
CA ALA A 23 15.81 -26.32 -16.64
C ALA A 23 16.69 -26.51 -15.38
N GLY A 24 16.22 -26.12 -14.19
CA GLY A 24 16.95 -26.30 -12.93
C GLY A 24 18.22 -25.44 -12.79
N LYS A 25 18.30 -24.32 -13.52
CA LYS A 25 19.47 -23.42 -13.50
C LYS A 25 19.44 -22.40 -12.36
N GLY A 26 18.35 -22.33 -11.61
CA GLY A 26 18.26 -21.53 -10.40
C GLY A 26 19.10 -22.12 -9.27
N LYS A 27 19.84 -21.26 -8.57
CA LYS A 27 20.59 -21.65 -7.37
C LYS A 27 19.73 -21.45 -6.14
N LYS A 28 19.55 -22.51 -5.36
CA LYS A 28 18.87 -22.43 -4.07
C LYS A 28 19.75 -21.66 -3.09
N VAL A 29 19.23 -20.58 -2.52
CA VAL A 29 19.87 -19.82 -1.46
C VAL A 29 19.14 -20.13 -0.16
N THR A 30 19.85 -20.70 0.81
CA THR A 30 19.34 -21.11 2.13
C THR A 30 19.87 -20.22 3.24
N GLY A 31 19.36 -20.39 4.47
CA GLY A 31 19.79 -19.57 5.61
C GLY A 31 19.20 -18.16 5.61
N LEU A 32 18.16 -17.94 4.80
CA LEU A 32 17.37 -16.72 4.81
C LEU A 32 16.34 -16.80 5.94
N LYS A 33 15.76 -15.65 6.29
CA LYS A 33 14.55 -15.59 7.11
C LYS A 33 13.74 -14.38 6.68
N TYR A 34 12.68 -14.62 5.92
CA TYR A 34 11.75 -13.57 5.53
C TYR A 34 10.30 -14.01 5.75
N ALA A 35 9.47 -13.06 6.16
CA ALA A 35 8.07 -13.30 6.45
C ALA A 35 7.22 -13.22 5.16
N HIS A 36 6.27 -14.13 5.03
CA HIS A 36 5.15 -14.02 4.11
C HIS A 36 3.88 -13.93 4.96
N ASN A 37 3.19 -12.79 4.86
CA ASN A 37 1.98 -12.51 5.61
C ASN A 37 0.78 -12.57 4.67
N THR A 38 -0.25 -13.31 5.06
CA THR A 38 -1.54 -13.35 4.36
C THR A 38 -2.65 -13.01 5.35
N TYR A 39 -3.71 -12.36 4.89
CA TYR A 39 -4.93 -12.12 5.66
C TYR A 39 -6.09 -12.84 4.98
N ASP A 40 -6.90 -13.54 5.75
CA ASP A 40 -8.11 -14.23 5.27
C ASP A 40 -9.34 -13.45 5.75
N GLU A 41 -10.08 -12.90 4.79
CA GLU A 41 -11.28 -12.09 4.99
C GLU A 41 -12.47 -12.88 5.55
N LYS A 42 -12.42 -14.22 5.59
CA LYS A 42 -13.49 -15.03 6.20
C LYS A 42 -13.20 -15.37 7.64
N SER A 43 -11.96 -15.75 7.95
CA SER A 43 -11.56 -16.04 9.33
C SER A 43 -11.16 -14.78 10.10
N HIS A 44 -10.97 -13.65 9.41
CA HIS A 44 -10.49 -12.38 9.94
C HIS A 44 -9.15 -12.52 10.68
N THR A 45 -8.26 -13.33 10.12
CA THR A 45 -6.97 -13.65 10.74
C THR A 45 -5.81 -13.43 9.79
N ALA A 46 -4.74 -12.83 10.31
CA ALA A 46 -3.44 -12.82 9.66
C ALA A 46 -2.66 -14.12 9.97
N LYS A 47 -1.97 -14.65 8.95
CA LYS A 47 -1.01 -15.76 9.09
C LYS A 47 0.35 -15.31 8.61
N THR A 48 1.37 -15.54 9.42
CA THR A 48 2.77 -15.36 9.04
C THR A 48 3.42 -16.73 8.83
N SER A 49 3.96 -16.98 7.64
CA SER A 49 4.88 -18.09 7.39
C SER A 49 6.28 -17.54 7.15
N PHE A 50 7.29 -18.15 7.76
CA PHE A 50 8.69 -17.79 7.50
C PHE A 50 9.26 -18.70 6.42
N ASN A 51 9.76 -18.09 5.36
CA ASN A 51 10.53 -18.77 4.34
C ASN A 51 12.02 -18.68 4.69
N THR A 52 12.72 -19.81 4.56
CA THR A 52 14.15 -19.94 4.89
C THR A 52 15.06 -20.01 3.67
N GLU A 53 14.46 -20.02 2.49
CA GLU A 53 15.13 -20.21 1.22
C GLU A 53 14.42 -19.49 0.07
N THR A 54 15.16 -19.27 -1.01
CA THR A 54 14.64 -18.77 -2.29
C THR A 54 15.48 -19.30 -3.44
N ILE A 55 14.97 -19.22 -4.67
CA ILE A 55 15.71 -19.57 -5.87
C ILE A 55 16.21 -18.29 -6.52
N VAL A 56 17.51 -18.22 -6.78
CA VAL A 56 18.16 -17.08 -7.43
C VAL A 56 18.68 -17.48 -8.80
N LEU A 57 18.29 -16.72 -9.82
CA LEU A 57 18.87 -16.77 -11.15
C LEU A 57 19.96 -15.70 -11.25
N LYS A 58 21.20 -16.12 -11.47
CA LYS A 58 22.34 -15.22 -11.62
C LYS A 58 22.49 -14.80 -13.07
N ALA A 59 22.16 -13.55 -13.38
CA ALA A 59 22.14 -13.05 -14.75
C ALA A 59 23.50 -13.11 -15.46
N GLU A 60 24.60 -13.00 -14.72
CA GLU A 60 25.96 -13.13 -15.23
C GLU A 60 26.32 -14.55 -15.70
N GLU A 61 25.60 -15.57 -15.21
CA GLU A 61 25.80 -16.98 -15.54
C GLU A 61 24.81 -17.48 -16.61
N LEU A 62 23.79 -16.68 -16.96
CA LEU A 62 22.62 -17.11 -17.73
C LEU A 62 22.44 -16.26 -19.00
N GLU A 63 22.93 -16.78 -20.12
CA GLU A 63 22.92 -16.07 -21.40
C GLU A 63 21.51 -15.65 -21.84
N GLY A 64 21.36 -14.37 -22.17
CA GLY A 64 20.11 -13.80 -22.66
C GLY A 64 19.01 -13.62 -21.60
N LEU A 65 19.33 -13.81 -20.32
CA LEU A 65 18.42 -13.47 -19.22
C LEU A 65 18.24 -11.95 -19.09
N CYS A 66 19.34 -11.21 -19.16
CA CYS A 66 19.37 -9.77 -18.95
C CYS A 66 20.21 -9.05 -20.00
N TYR A 67 19.87 -7.79 -20.25
CA TYR A 67 20.62 -6.88 -21.12
C TYR A 67 20.63 -5.48 -20.50
N TYR A 68 21.76 -4.78 -20.60
CA TYR A 68 21.84 -3.37 -20.22
C TYR A 68 21.60 -2.46 -21.42
N ILE A 69 20.74 -1.46 -21.24
CA ILE A 69 20.54 -0.36 -22.18
C ILE A 69 21.23 0.88 -21.57
N PRO A 70 22.27 1.45 -22.20
CA PRO A 70 22.91 2.67 -21.69
C PRO A 70 21.92 3.82 -21.59
N CYS A 71 21.89 4.52 -20.45
CA CYS A 71 21.00 5.64 -20.19
C CYS A 71 21.75 6.78 -19.48
N PRO A 72 21.69 8.03 -19.99
CA PRO A 72 22.30 9.20 -19.35
C PRO A 72 21.84 9.47 -17.92
N LYS A 73 22.69 10.23 -17.21
CA LYS A 73 23.34 9.79 -15.97
C LYS A 73 22.42 9.67 -14.74
N SER A 74 22.58 8.54 -14.04
CA SER A 74 21.82 8.19 -12.84
C SER A 74 20.32 8.33 -13.05
N PRO A 75 19.77 7.65 -14.08
CA PRO A 75 18.38 7.78 -14.45
C PRO A 75 17.47 7.38 -13.30
N HIS A 76 16.26 7.95 -13.30
CA HIS A 76 15.25 7.73 -12.26
C HIS A 76 14.08 6.91 -12.78
N GLY A 77 13.12 7.54 -13.48
CA GLY A 77 11.99 6.88 -14.11
C GLY A 77 12.39 6.09 -15.36
N VAL A 78 11.71 4.96 -15.56
CA VAL A 78 11.76 4.12 -16.75
C VAL A 78 10.33 3.77 -17.10
N ASP A 79 9.77 4.53 -18.04
CA ASP A 79 8.33 4.59 -18.25
C ASP A 79 8.02 4.07 -19.65
N VAL A 80 7.14 3.08 -19.75
CA VAL A 80 6.78 2.44 -21.03
C VAL A 80 5.46 2.99 -21.51
N ASP A 81 5.40 3.42 -22.78
CA ASP A 81 4.20 4.00 -23.35
C ASP A 81 3.06 2.98 -23.48
N PRO A 82 1.80 3.43 -23.64
CA PRO A 82 0.63 2.56 -23.75
C PRO A 82 0.68 1.53 -24.88
N THR A 83 1.47 1.79 -25.93
CA THR A 83 1.66 0.84 -27.04
C THR A 83 2.67 -0.26 -26.71
N GLY A 84 3.54 -0.05 -25.71
CA GLY A 84 4.65 -0.92 -25.36
C GLY A 84 5.87 -0.77 -26.26
N GLU A 85 5.84 0.16 -27.21
CA GLU A 85 6.92 0.36 -28.19
C GLU A 85 7.99 1.33 -27.68
N TYR A 86 7.62 2.35 -26.92
CA TYR A 86 8.53 3.41 -26.50
C TYR A 86 8.85 3.28 -25.01
N ILE A 87 10.14 3.30 -24.68
CA ILE A 87 10.65 3.20 -23.30
C ILE A 87 11.38 4.51 -23.00
N VAL A 88 10.84 5.31 -22.10
CA VAL A 88 11.36 6.63 -21.74
C VAL A 88 12.28 6.51 -20.54
N GLY A 89 13.56 6.85 -20.72
CA GLY A 89 14.53 6.94 -19.62
C GLY A 89 14.63 8.37 -19.11
N SER A 90 14.28 8.62 -17.85
CA SER A 90 14.36 9.95 -17.24
C SER A 90 15.77 10.21 -16.69
N GLY A 91 16.55 11.04 -17.39
CA GLY A 91 18.00 11.18 -17.18
C GLY A 91 18.47 11.86 -15.91
N LYS A 92 17.59 12.34 -15.02
CA LYS A 92 17.88 13.03 -13.74
C LYS A 92 19.03 14.06 -13.79
N LEU A 93 20.28 13.61 -13.64
CA LEU A 93 21.46 14.48 -13.68
C LEU A 93 21.77 14.99 -15.09
N ALA A 94 21.25 14.32 -16.11
CA ALA A 94 21.33 14.74 -17.49
C ALA A 94 20.03 15.44 -17.91
N ALA A 95 20.16 16.63 -18.51
CA ALA A 95 19.06 17.38 -19.12
C ALA A 95 18.65 16.80 -20.49
N VAL A 96 18.41 15.49 -20.54
CA VAL A 96 18.02 14.73 -21.73
C VAL A 96 17.04 13.63 -21.34
N ILE A 97 16.10 13.35 -22.23
CA ILE A 97 15.16 12.24 -22.11
C ILE A 97 15.39 11.33 -23.33
N PRO A 98 16.18 10.26 -23.20
CA PRO A 98 16.20 9.20 -24.21
C PRO A 98 14.85 8.48 -24.29
N VAL A 99 14.40 8.27 -25.52
CA VAL A 99 13.32 7.36 -25.86
C VAL A 99 13.94 6.18 -26.58
N PHE A 100 13.84 4.99 -26.01
CA PHE A 100 14.24 3.73 -26.64
C PHE A 100 13.03 3.09 -27.32
N SER A 101 13.29 2.25 -28.31
CA SER A 101 12.26 1.46 -29.00
C SER A 101 12.39 0.00 -28.62
N PHE A 102 11.29 -0.62 -28.21
CA PHE A 102 11.23 -2.04 -27.88
C PHE A 102 11.58 -2.89 -29.10
N ALA A 103 11.01 -2.58 -30.28
CA ALA A 103 11.36 -3.27 -31.52
C ALA A 103 12.86 -3.15 -31.86
N LYS A 104 13.44 -1.96 -31.74
CA LYS A 104 14.88 -1.73 -31.95
C LYS A 104 15.73 -2.49 -30.94
N MET A 105 15.35 -2.49 -29.66
CA MET A 105 16.03 -3.26 -28.62
C MET A 105 16.01 -4.76 -28.93
N GLN A 106 14.86 -5.32 -29.30
CA GLN A 106 14.73 -6.73 -29.68
C GLN A 106 15.62 -7.06 -30.89
N LYS A 107 15.60 -6.21 -31.93
CA LYS A 107 16.47 -6.36 -33.10
C LYS A 107 17.95 -6.31 -32.71
N ALA A 108 18.35 -5.35 -31.88
CA ALA A 108 19.73 -5.22 -31.41
C ALA A 108 20.20 -6.45 -30.62
N ILE A 109 19.31 -7.07 -29.84
CA ILE A 109 19.59 -8.32 -29.14
C ILE A 109 19.79 -9.48 -30.13
N GLN A 110 18.89 -9.62 -31.10
CA GLN A 110 18.95 -10.68 -32.13
C GLN A 110 20.21 -10.59 -32.98
N GLU A 111 20.58 -9.37 -33.38
CA GLU A 111 21.76 -9.08 -34.20
C GLU A 111 23.06 -8.96 -33.37
N LYS A 112 23.00 -9.19 -32.06
CA LYS A 112 24.13 -9.08 -31.11
C LYS A 112 24.85 -7.73 -31.19
N GLN A 113 24.11 -6.64 -31.36
CA GLN A 113 24.62 -5.28 -31.39
C GLN A 113 24.99 -4.80 -29.99
N PHE A 114 26.07 -5.37 -29.46
CA PHE A 114 26.57 -5.10 -28.11
C PHE A 114 27.87 -4.29 -28.14
N GLU A 115 28.11 -3.53 -27.07
CA GLU A 115 29.33 -2.72 -26.90
C GLU A 115 30.17 -3.11 -25.68
N GLY A 116 30.09 -4.39 -25.31
CA GLY A 116 30.81 -4.98 -24.20
C GLY A 116 29.87 -5.64 -23.20
N LYS A 117 30.37 -5.82 -21.98
CA LYS A 117 29.62 -6.41 -20.86
C LYS A 117 29.89 -5.60 -19.60
N PHE A 118 28.87 -5.48 -18.74
CA PHE A 118 29.01 -4.97 -17.39
C PHE A 118 28.58 -6.07 -16.42
N GLY A 119 29.45 -6.46 -15.49
CA GLY A 119 29.15 -7.58 -14.56
C GLY A 119 28.76 -8.88 -15.28
N GLY A 120 29.36 -9.19 -16.43
CA GLY A 120 29.03 -10.37 -17.24
C GLY A 120 27.80 -10.25 -18.15
N ILE A 121 26.99 -9.19 -17.99
CA ILE A 121 25.75 -8.97 -18.74
C ILE A 121 26.03 -8.10 -19.99
N PRO A 122 25.53 -8.47 -21.19
CA PRO A 122 25.73 -7.68 -22.41
C PRO A 122 25.16 -6.26 -22.32
N ILE A 123 25.90 -5.30 -22.86
CA ILE A 123 25.46 -3.90 -23.00
C ILE A 123 25.04 -3.68 -24.45
N ILE A 124 23.77 -3.34 -24.70
CA ILE A 124 23.25 -2.99 -26.02
C ILE A 124 23.87 -1.67 -26.46
N LYS A 125 24.34 -1.58 -27.71
CA LYS A 125 24.78 -0.31 -28.30
C LYS A 125 23.65 0.71 -28.21
N TYR A 126 23.92 1.86 -27.60
CA TYR A 126 22.93 2.89 -27.33
C TYR A 126 22.08 3.24 -28.57
N GLU A 127 22.74 3.53 -29.69
CA GLU A 127 22.11 3.95 -30.94
C GLU A 127 21.27 2.82 -31.57
N SER A 128 21.60 1.56 -31.28
CA SER A 128 20.86 0.41 -31.77
C SER A 128 19.50 0.23 -31.09
N ALA A 129 19.34 0.70 -29.84
CA ALA A 129 18.06 0.69 -29.13
C ALA A 129 17.34 2.04 -29.14
N LEU A 130 18.06 3.14 -29.41
CA LEU A 130 17.52 4.49 -29.36
C LEU A 130 16.48 4.75 -30.46
N TYR A 131 15.31 5.23 -30.06
CA TYR A 131 14.36 5.86 -30.97
C TYR A 131 14.77 7.31 -31.25
N GLY A 132 15.04 8.09 -30.20
CA GLY A 132 15.66 9.41 -30.26
C GLY A 132 15.74 10.05 -28.88
N GLU A 133 16.08 11.34 -28.83
CA GLU A 133 16.19 12.11 -27.58
C GLU A 133 15.37 13.39 -27.65
N VAL A 134 14.57 13.66 -26.62
CA VAL A 134 13.86 14.94 -26.49
C VAL A 134 14.88 16.06 -26.27
N GLN A 135 14.88 17.05 -27.15
CA GLN A 135 15.85 18.15 -27.11
C GLN A 135 15.41 19.25 -26.15
N LYS A 136 16.34 19.74 -25.32
CA LYS A 136 16.13 20.79 -24.32
C LYS A 136 14.88 20.55 -23.44
N PRO A 137 14.73 19.36 -22.83
CA PRO A 137 13.50 18.98 -22.14
C PRO A 137 13.29 19.76 -20.83
N GLY A 138 14.36 20.20 -20.16
CA GLY A 138 14.30 20.90 -18.87
C GLY A 138 15.41 20.39 -17.94
N LEU A 139 15.40 20.80 -16.66
CA LEU A 139 16.42 20.38 -15.68
C LEU A 139 15.86 19.40 -14.65
N GLY A 140 16.52 18.25 -14.51
CA GLY A 140 16.13 17.23 -13.54
C GLY A 140 14.91 16.38 -13.95
N PRO A 141 14.85 15.80 -15.16
CA PRO A 141 13.74 14.92 -15.54
C PRO A 141 13.69 13.69 -14.63
N LEU A 142 12.54 13.41 -14.02
CA LEU A 142 12.40 12.29 -13.08
C LEU A 142 11.45 11.19 -13.53
N HIS A 143 10.25 11.52 -14.00
CA HIS A 143 9.20 10.54 -14.28
C HIS A 143 8.34 11.00 -15.45
N THR A 144 7.81 10.06 -16.24
CA THR A 144 6.98 10.34 -17.41
C THR A 144 5.68 9.56 -17.37
N GLU A 145 4.56 10.21 -17.68
CA GLU A 145 3.24 9.60 -17.87
C GLU A 145 2.68 9.92 -19.26
N PHE A 146 1.72 9.12 -19.73
CA PHE A 146 1.23 9.19 -21.11
C PHE A 146 -0.26 9.54 -21.18
N ASP A 147 -0.63 10.43 -22.09
CA ASP A 147 -2.01 10.95 -22.17
C ASP A 147 -2.95 10.15 -23.08
N GLY A 148 -2.45 9.07 -23.69
CA GLY A 148 -3.21 8.24 -24.65
C GLY A 148 -3.45 8.88 -26.02
N ARG A 149 -2.92 10.09 -26.27
CA ARG A 149 -3.08 10.86 -27.53
C ARG A 149 -1.75 11.08 -28.25
N GLY A 150 -0.77 10.22 -27.96
CA GLY A 150 0.58 10.30 -28.53
C GLY A 150 1.50 11.31 -27.84
N ASN A 151 1.09 11.85 -26.68
CA ASN A 151 1.93 12.75 -25.89
C ASN A 151 2.34 12.10 -24.57
N ALA A 152 3.50 12.55 -24.10
CA ALA A 152 4.06 12.25 -22.81
C ALA A 152 4.14 13.55 -21.99
N ILE A 153 4.03 13.43 -20.67
CA ILE A 153 4.24 14.51 -19.71
C ILE A 153 5.34 14.06 -18.76
N THR A 154 6.42 14.83 -18.68
CA THR A 154 7.57 14.52 -17.81
C THR A 154 7.69 15.55 -16.70
N SER A 155 7.99 15.11 -15.48
CA SER A 155 8.28 15.98 -14.33
C SER A 155 9.74 16.41 -14.31
N PHE A 156 9.97 17.66 -13.90
CA PHE A 156 11.32 18.23 -13.77
C PHE A 156 11.52 18.80 -12.37
N PHE A 157 12.39 18.15 -11.61
CA PHE A 157 12.61 18.45 -10.20
C PHE A 157 13.32 19.80 -9.98
N VAL A 158 14.32 20.10 -10.80
CA VAL A 158 15.18 21.28 -10.62
C VAL A 158 14.51 22.52 -11.21
N SER A 159 13.94 22.43 -12.41
CA SER A 159 13.20 23.54 -12.99
C SER A 159 11.78 23.68 -12.44
N SER A 160 11.29 22.72 -11.65
CA SER A 160 9.98 22.76 -10.98
C SER A 160 8.85 22.98 -11.96
N GLU A 161 8.71 22.08 -12.93
CA GLU A 161 7.73 22.15 -14.00
C GLU A 161 7.27 20.76 -14.46
N LEU A 162 6.12 20.72 -15.14
CA LEU A 162 5.75 19.63 -16.02
C LEU A 162 5.98 20.06 -17.48
N VAL A 163 6.44 19.13 -18.30
CA VAL A 163 6.66 19.37 -19.74
C VAL A 163 5.90 18.34 -20.55
N LYS A 164 4.96 18.80 -21.37
CA LYS A 164 4.23 17.99 -22.34
C LYS A 164 5.01 17.95 -23.65
N TRP A 165 5.21 16.78 -24.21
CA TRP A 165 5.93 16.58 -25.47
C TRP A 165 5.33 15.44 -26.29
N ASN A 166 5.50 15.48 -27.61
CA ASN A 166 5.00 14.45 -28.51
C ASN A 166 6.00 13.29 -28.62
N ILE A 167 5.52 12.04 -28.46
CA ILE A 167 6.39 10.85 -28.41
C ILE A 167 7.05 10.58 -29.77
N LYS A 168 6.30 10.74 -30.86
CA LYS A 168 6.78 10.47 -32.22
C LYS A 168 7.76 11.53 -32.71
N ASP A 169 7.40 12.79 -32.51
CA ASP A 169 8.18 13.91 -33.02
C ASP A 169 9.32 14.34 -32.07
N LEU A 170 9.29 13.87 -30.82
CA LEU A 170 10.25 14.22 -29.75
C LEU A 170 10.31 15.74 -29.48
N LYS A 171 9.18 16.43 -29.71
CA LYS A 171 9.05 17.88 -29.59
C LYS A 171 8.24 18.28 -28.37
N VAL A 172 8.74 19.26 -27.63
CA VAL A 172 8.01 19.93 -26.55
C VAL A 172 6.82 20.69 -27.13
N LEU A 173 5.66 20.48 -26.52
CA LEU A 173 4.37 21.10 -26.89
C LEU A 173 3.95 22.16 -25.87
N ASP A 174 4.18 21.89 -24.59
CA ASP A 174 3.78 22.78 -23.51
C ASP A 174 4.64 22.60 -22.26
N ARG A 175 4.64 23.63 -21.40
CA ARG A 175 5.31 23.66 -20.10
C ARG A 175 4.43 24.38 -19.09
N THR A 176 4.35 23.86 -17.87
CA THR A 176 3.67 24.55 -16.76
C THR A 176 4.52 24.46 -15.50
N PRO A 177 4.67 25.54 -14.73
CA PRO A 177 5.34 25.48 -13.44
C PRO A 177 4.57 24.58 -12.46
N THR A 178 5.32 23.98 -11.54
CA THR A 178 4.82 23.28 -10.36
C THR A 178 5.45 23.91 -9.12
N PHE A 179 4.83 23.69 -7.96
CA PHE A 179 5.20 24.38 -6.73
C PHE A 179 5.32 23.43 -5.53
N TYR A 180 6.49 22.85 -5.24
CA TYR A 180 7.74 22.90 -6.02
C TYR A 180 8.43 21.52 -6.09
N SER A 181 9.36 21.40 -7.02
CA SER A 181 10.25 20.24 -7.15
C SER A 181 9.47 18.94 -7.26
N THR A 182 8.75 18.80 -8.37
CA THR A 182 7.94 17.62 -8.66
C THR A 182 8.80 16.37 -8.76
N GLY A 183 8.41 15.34 -8.01
CA GLY A 183 8.94 13.99 -8.08
C GLY A 183 8.28 13.21 -9.21
N HIS A 184 7.39 12.28 -8.88
CA HIS A 184 6.56 11.61 -9.89
C HIS A 184 5.32 12.42 -10.23
N LEU A 185 4.63 11.99 -11.28
CA LEU A 185 3.31 12.44 -11.66
C LEU A 185 2.42 11.23 -11.97
N MET A 186 1.11 11.41 -11.99
CA MET A 186 0.14 10.37 -12.35
C MET A 186 -0.90 10.93 -13.32
N ILE A 187 -1.08 10.24 -14.44
CA ILE A 187 -2.29 10.34 -15.27
C ILE A 187 -3.12 9.09 -14.95
N PRO A 188 -4.45 9.19 -14.73
CA PRO A 188 -5.23 7.99 -14.39
C PRO A 188 -5.09 6.91 -15.47
N GLY A 189 -4.51 5.77 -15.09
CA GLY A 189 -4.18 4.68 -16.01
C GLY A 189 -3.09 5.01 -17.05
N GLY A 190 -2.24 6.01 -16.79
CA GLY A 190 -1.19 6.48 -17.70
C GLY A 190 -0.11 5.44 -18.04
N ASP A 191 0.12 4.49 -17.14
CA ASP A 191 0.98 3.32 -17.31
C ASP A 191 0.25 2.09 -17.89
N THR A 192 -1.00 2.27 -18.34
CA THR A 192 -1.82 1.20 -18.92
C THR A 192 -1.98 1.38 -20.43
N LYS A 193 -2.55 0.37 -21.10
CA LYS A 193 -2.90 0.46 -22.53
C LYS A 193 -3.95 1.53 -22.87
N ASN A 194 -4.74 1.97 -21.88
CA ASN A 194 -5.84 2.92 -22.08
C ASN A 194 -5.79 4.06 -21.04
N PRO A 195 -4.86 5.01 -21.17
CA PRO A 195 -4.81 6.19 -20.29
C PRO A 195 -6.07 7.06 -20.39
N GLU A 196 -6.45 7.66 -19.27
CA GLU A 196 -7.50 8.67 -19.20
C GLU A 196 -6.84 10.06 -19.16
N GLY A 197 -6.37 10.54 -20.32
CA GLY A 197 -5.63 11.80 -20.48
C GLY A 197 -6.43 13.09 -20.23
N LYS A 198 -7.33 13.13 -19.25
CA LYS A 198 -8.05 14.35 -18.86
C LYS A 198 -7.28 15.16 -17.81
N TYR A 199 -6.65 14.46 -16.87
CA TYR A 199 -5.96 15.08 -15.75
C TYR A 199 -4.56 14.50 -15.54
N VAL A 200 -3.68 15.30 -14.95
CA VAL A 200 -2.41 14.84 -14.38
C VAL A 200 -2.27 15.38 -12.95
N ILE A 201 -1.76 14.57 -12.03
CA ILE A 201 -1.40 14.99 -10.67
C ILE A 201 0.12 15.00 -10.56
N ALA A 202 0.70 16.14 -10.19
CA ALA A 202 2.12 16.27 -9.86
C ALA A 202 2.33 16.10 -8.36
N TYR A 203 3.26 15.23 -7.95
CA TYR A 203 3.62 15.02 -6.54
C TYR A 203 4.89 15.81 -6.19
N ASN A 204 4.70 16.98 -5.58
CA ASN A 204 5.76 17.90 -5.23
C ASN A 204 6.44 17.53 -3.92
N LYS A 205 7.74 17.78 -3.86
CA LYS A 205 8.57 17.40 -2.69
C LYS A 205 8.86 18.55 -1.76
N ILE A 206 8.64 19.78 -2.22
CA ILE A 206 8.95 20.99 -1.46
C ILE A 206 7.75 21.93 -1.53
N THR A 207 7.16 22.25 -0.37
CA THR A 207 5.91 23.02 -0.29
C THR A 207 6.11 24.51 -0.11
N LYS A 208 7.01 24.95 0.76
CA LYS A 208 7.26 26.39 1.04
C LYS A 208 5.98 27.19 1.35
N ASP A 209 5.66 28.17 0.53
CA ASP A 209 4.69 29.25 0.70
C ASP A 209 3.29 28.91 0.18
N ARG A 210 3.05 27.64 -0.21
CA ARG A 210 1.78 27.21 -0.80
C ARG A 210 0.63 27.09 0.20
N PHE A 211 0.94 26.88 1.49
CA PHE A 211 -0.04 26.76 2.56
C PHE A 211 0.36 27.58 3.78
N LEU A 212 -0.56 27.66 4.76
CA LEU A 212 -0.25 28.25 6.06
C LEU A 212 0.91 27.48 6.74
N PRO A 213 1.81 28.18 7.44
CA PRO A 213 2.96 27.54 8.08
C PRO A 213 2.52 26.64 9.24
N THR A 214 3.01 25.40 9.27
CA THR A 214 2.72 24.40 10.32
C THR A 214 3.94 24.06 11.18
N GLY A 215 5.00 24.85 11.09
CA GLY A 215 6.28 24.60 11.77
C GLY A 215 7.40 24.20 10.78
N PRO A 216 8.52 23.64 11.29
CA PRO A 216 9.69 23.30 10.46
C PRO A 216 9.43 22.20 9.43
N GLU A 217 8.46 21.32 9.70
CA GLU A 217 8.00 20.29 8.77
C GLU A 217 6.65 20.74 8.18
N LEU A 218 6.61 20.86 6.85
CA LEU A 218 5.40 21.17 6.11
C LEU A 218 4.86 19.88 5.49
N ALA A 219 3.54 19.76 5.38
CA ALA A 219 2.93 18.77 4.49
C ALA A 219 3.46 18.96 3.06
N GLN A 220 3.75 17.88 2.34
CA GLN A 220 4.06 17.93 0.91
C GLN A 220 2.84 18.41 0.12
N SER A 221 3.01 18.83 -1.14
CA SER A 221 1.89 19.25 -1.99
C SER A 221 1.68 18.31 -3.17
N ALA A 222 0.43 18.14 -3.57
CA ALA A 222 0.05 17.54 -4.83
C ALA A 222 -0.77 18.54 -5.64
N GLN A 223 -0.57 18.56 -6.95
CA GLN A 223 -1.16 19.55 -7.84
C GLN A 223 -1.89 18.87 -8.99
N LEU A 224 -3.19 19.12 -9.10
CA LEU A 224 -4.06 18.62 -10.16
C LEU A 224 -4.07 19.61 -11.33
N PHE A 225 -3.76 19.13 -12.53
CA PHE A 225 -3.83 19.89 -13.76
C PHE A 225 -4.85 19.28 -14.73
N ASP A 226 -5.63 20.13 -15.42
CA ASP A 226 -6.37 19.76 -16.63
C ASP A 226 -5.39 19.67 -17.81
N ILE A 227 -5.45 18.55 -18.53
CA ILE A 227 -4.62 18.29 -19.72
C ILE A 227 -5.46 17.92 -20.94
N SER A 228 -6.77 18.20 -20.90
CA SER A 228 -7.71 17.90 -22.00
C SER A 228 -7.54 18.85 -23.19
N GLY A 229 -7.04 20.07 -22.97
CA GLY A 229 -6.74 21.04 -24.01
C GLY A 229 -5.28 21.03 -24.49
N ASP A 230 -4.94 22.04 -25.29
CA ASP A 230 -3.58 22.24 -25.81
C ASP A 230 -2.60 22.65 -24.72
N LYS A 231 -3.08 23.41 -23.73
CA LYS A 231 -2.29 23.93 -22.60
C LYS A 231 -2.70 23.28 -21.29
N MET A 232 -1.73 22.89 -20.48
CA MET A 232 -1.96 22.37 -19.14
C MET A 232 -2.44 23.49 -18.21
N GLN A 233 -3.48 23.25 -17.42
CA GLN A 233 -4.06 24.25 -16.51
C GLN A 233 -4.07 23.74 -15.08
N LEU A 234 -3.42 24.45 -14.15
CA LEU A 234 -3.49 24.11 -12.73
C LEU A 234 -4.92 24.35 -12.21
N LEU A 235 -5.55 23.31 -11.67
CA LEU A 235 -6.91 23.38 -11.11
C LEU A 235 -6.90 23.45 -9.59
N LEU A 236 -6.05 22.65 -8.95
CA LEU A 236 -6.05 22.51 -7.50
C LEU A 236 -4.65 22.20 -6.99
N ASP A 237 -4.30 22.83 -5.87
CA ASP A 237 -3.13 22.55 -5.05
C ASP A 237 -3.64 22.04 -3.70
N PHE A 238 -3.18 20.88 -3.23
CA PHE A 238 -3.66 20.27 -2.00
C PHE A 238 -2.54 19.61 -1.19
N PRO A 239 -2.58 19.69 0.15
CA PRO A 239 -1.56 19.11 1.00
C PRO A 239 -1.67 17.57 1.03
N THR A 240 -0.53 16.92 1.22
CA THR A 240 -0.38 15.48 1.38
C THR A 240 0.56 15.19 2.55
N ILE A 241 0.34 14.07 3.24
CA ILE A 241 1.14 13.66 4.40
C ILE A 241 2.00 12.46 4.02
N GLY A 242 3.24 12.43 4.50
CA GLY A 242 4.14 11.27 4.38
C GLY A 242 4.84 11.17 3.02
N GLU A 243 5.07 12.30 2.35
CA GLU A 243 5.79 12.39 1.08
C GLU A 243 5.39 11.33 0.01
N PRO A 244 4.12 11.27 -0.44
CA PRO A 244 3.73 10.28 -1.43
C PRO A 244 4.66 10.28 -2.65
N HIS A 245 5.23 9.10 -2.96
CA HIS A 245 6.18 8.97 -4.06
C HIS A 245 5.49 8.83 -5.41
N TYR A 246 4.44 8.00 -5.46
CA TYR A 246 3.64 7.70 -6.64
C TYR A 246 2.22 7.36 -6.21
N ALA A 247 1.27 7.44 -7.13
CA ALA A 247 -0.06 6.88 -6.97
C ALA A 247 -0.58 6.39 -8.32
N GLN A 248 -1.67 5.63 -8.28
CA GLN A 248 -2.43 5.27 -9.47
C GLN A 248 -3.91 5.61 -9.26
N ALA A 249 -4.59 6.03 -10.32
CA ALA A 249 -6.02 6.28 -10.32
C ALA A 249 -6.71 5.47 -11.42
N ILE A 250 -7.93 5.02 -11.12
CA ILE A 250 -8.78 4.30 -12.07
C ILE A 250 -10.19 4.90 -12.03
N LYS A 251 -10.95 4.69 -13.11
CA LYS A 251 -12.39 5.00 -13.10
C LYS A 251 -13.08 4.24 -11.98
N ALA A 252 -13.91 4.95 -11.20
CA ALA A 252 -14.62 4.38 -10.06
C ALA A 252 -15.47 3.15 -10.44
N GLU A 253 -16.05 3.11 -11.63
CA GLU A 253 -16.84 1.98 -12.14
C GLU A 253 -16.06 0.65 -12.21
N LYS A 254 -14.72 0.67 -12.24
CA LYS A 254 -13.91 -0.55 -12.25
C LYS A 254 -13.91 -1.28 -10.90
N VAL A 255 -14.22 -0.56 -9.80
CA VAL A 255 -14.11 -1.07 -8.42
C VAL A 255 -15.37 -0.89 -7.59
N LYS A 256 -16.20 0.14 -7.82
CA LYS A 256 -17.33 0.50 -6.95
C LYS A 256 -18.30 -0.67 -6.68
N ASP A 257 -18.58 -1.48 -7.69
CA ASP A 257 -19.54 -2.60 -7.60
C ASP A 257 -18.89 -3.88 -7.04
N LYS A 258 -17.57 -3.84 -6.79
CA LYS A 258 -16.76 -4.93 -6.21
C LYS A 258 -16.34 -4.61 -4.77
N SER A 259 -16.62 -3.41 -4.27
CA SER A 259 -16.28 -3.01 -2.92
C SER A 259 -17.09 -3.83 -1.91
N VAL A 260 -16.38 -4.53 -1.02
CA VAL A 260 -17.00 -5.21 0.13
C VAL A 260 -17.52 -4.12 1.08
N LYS A 261 -18.81 -4.18 1.40
CA LYS A 261 -19.47 -3.21 2.31
C LYS A 261 -19.66 -3.76 3.72
N ILE A 262 -19.93 -5.06 3.81
CA ILE A 262 -20.28 -5.78 5.03
C ILE A 262 -19.69 -7.18 4.87
N PHE A 263 -19.10 -7.72 5.94
CA PHE A 263 -18.80 -9.13 6.02
C PHE A 263 -20.07 -9.85 6.47
N LYS A 264 -20.56 -10.82 5.70
CA LYS A 264 -21.76 -11.57 6.11
C LYS A 264 -21.41 -12.42 7.32
N ILE A 265 -22.14 -12.26 8.41
CA ILE A 265 -21.86 -12.96 9.67
C ILE A 265 -21.95 -14.49 9.51
N GLU A 266 -22.77 -14.98 8.57
CA GLU A 266 -22.89 -16.40 8.25
C GLU A 266 -21.60 -16.96 7.63
N GLU A 267 -20.87 -16.14 6.87
CA GLU A 267 -19.62 -16.50 6.19
C GLU A 267 -18.37 -16.35 7.08
N ASN A 268 -18.52 -15.73 8.26
CA ASN A 268 -17.44 -15.59 9.23
C ASN A 268 -17.05 -16.97 9.79
N THR A 269 -15.81 -17.38 9.52
CA THR A 269 -15.20 -18.66 9.91
C THR A 269 -14.15 -18.49 11.01
N SER A 270 -14.07 -17.32 11.63
CA SER A 270 -13.13 -17.08 12.73
C SER A 270 -13.33 -18.14 13.81
N PRO A 271 -12.25 -18.74 14.34
CA PRO A 271 -12.37 -19.70 15.45
C PRO A 271 -12.92 -19.07 16.73
N PHE A 272 -13.02 -17.73 16.77
CA PHE A 272 -13.50 -16.97 17.91
C PHE A 272 -14.81 -16.22 17.67
N VAL A 273 -15.51 -16.48 16.55
CA VAL A 273 -16.77 -15.80 16.23
C VAL A 273 -17.85 -16.09 17.28
N ALA A 274 -18.59 -15.05 17.66
CA ALA A 274 -19.88 -15.14 18.33
C ALA A 274 -20.94 -14.56 17.39
N LYS A 275 -21.82 -15.39 16.82
CA LYS A 275 -22.77 -14.95 15.76
C LYS A 275 -24.01 -14.24 16.32
N GLY A 276 -24.06 -14.07 17.64
CA GLY A 276 -25.11 -13.36 18.37
C GLY A 276 -24.91 -13.54 19.87
N ASP A 277 -25.70 -12.83 20.66
CA ASP A 277 -25.54 -12.75 22.12
C ASP A 277 -25.62 -14.11 22.83
N LYS A 278 -26.31 -15.09 22.25
CA LYS A 278 -26.36 -16.48 22.77
C LYS A 278 -25.00 -17.20 22.75
N ASP A 279 -24.08 -16.76 21.89
CA ASP A 279 -22.73 -17.34 21.75
C ASP A 279 -21.72 -16.59 22.62
N ALA A 280 -22.10 -15.43 23.16
CA ALA A 280 -21.26 -14.60 24.01
C ALA A 280 -21.04 -15.26 25.37
N ARG A 281 -19.78 -15.28 25.81
CA ARG A 281 -19.36 -16.02 27.01
C ARG A 281 -17.96 -15.65 27.47
N VAL A 282 -17.64 -15.99 28.72
CA VAL A 282 -16.29 -15.88 29.27
C VAL A 282 -15.79 -17.25 29.70
N GLU A 283 -14.63 -17.66 29.19
CA GLU A 283 -13.97 -18.95 29.48
C GLU A 283 -12.58 -18.73 30.09
N ARG A 284 -12.16 -19.63 30.99
CA ARG A 284 -10.78 -19.66 31.51
C ARG A 284 -10.06 -20.92 31.05
N LYS A 285 -8.84 -20.75 30.52
CA LYS A 285 -7.91 -21.80 30.10
C LYS A 285 -6.56 -21.55 30.76
N GLY A 286 -6.34 -22.13 31.94
CA GLY A 286 -5.16 -21.82 32.76
C GLY A 286 -5.12 -20.35 33.18
N ASN A 287 -4.05 -19.64 32.81
CA ASN A 287 -3.89 -18.20 33.02
C ASN A 287 -4.51 -17.34 31.90
N GLN A 288 -5.13 -17.95 30.89
CA GLN A 288 -5.81 -17.22 29.82
C GLN A 288 -7.31 -17.11 30.12
N VAL A 289 -7.85 -15.92 29.92
CA VAL A 289 -9.29 -15.65 29.99
C VAL A 289 -9.75 -15.21 28.62
N HIS A 290 -10.63 -15.98 28.00
CA HIS A 290 -11.20 -15.70 26.69
C HIS A 290 -12.60 -15.12 26.86
N VAL A 291 -12.78 -13.87 26.44
CA VAL A 291 -14.05 -13.17 26.41
C VAL A 291 -14.53 -13.19 24.96
N TYR A 292 -15.56 -13.98 24.68
CA TYR A 292 -16.27 -13.97 23.40
C TYR A 292 -17.38 -12.94 23.50
N LEU A 293 -17.19 -11.80 22.83
CA LEU A 293 -17.96 -10.60 23.01
C LEU A 293 -18.64 -10.22 21.70
N THR A 294 -19.94 -9.97 21.72
CA THR A 294 -20.67 -9.38 20.59
C THR A 294 -20.79 -7.87 20.75
N SER A 295 -20.79 -7.15 19.63
CA SER A 295 -21.11 -5.73 19.56
C SER A 295 -22.21 -5.47 18.53
N ILE A 296 -23.24 -4.76 18.97
CA ILE A 296 -24.33 -4.24 18.14
C ILE A 296 -24.81 -2.94 18.79
N ARG A 297 -25.21 -1.93 18.03
CA ARG A 297 -25.62 -0.63 18.61
C ARG A 297 -26.72 -0.82 19.67
N SER A 298 -26.55 -0.37 20.92
CA SER A 298 -25.43 0.37 21.54
C SER A 298 -24.80 -0.41 22.70
N HIS A 299 -24.62 -1.71 22.53
CA HIS A 299 -24.32 -2.65 23.60
C HIS A 299 -23.16 -3.58 23.27
N PHE A 300 -22.38 -3.90 24.31
CA PHE A 300 -21.51 -5.06 24.32
C PHE A 300 -22.16 -6.17 25.13
N THR A 301 -21.99 -7.40 24.67
CA THR A 301 -22.46 -8.57 25.40
C THR A 301 -21.33 -9.60 25.45
N PRO A 302 -20.80 -9.99 26.63
CA PRO A 302 -21.15 -9.50 27.97
C PRO A 302 -20.63 -8.09 28.27
N ASP A 303 -21.29 -7.41 29.21
CA ASP A 303 -20.97 -6.04 29.66
C ASP A 303 -20.42 -5.96 31.09
N ASN A 304 -20.60 -6.98 31.93
CA ASN A 304 -20.00 -7.05 33.27
C ASN A 304 -19.28 -8.39 33.45
N ILE A 305 -18.01 -8.35 33.85
CA ILE A 305 -17.15 -9.53 33.97
C ILE A 305 -16.42 -9.50 35.32
N GLU A 306 -16.56 -10.56 36.12
CA GLU A 306 -15.76 -10.77 37.35
C GLU A 306 -15.00 -12.11 37.32
N GLY A 307 -14.10 -12.30 38.30
CA GLY A 307 -13.30 -13.52 38.44
C GLY A 307 -12.02 -13.56 37.60
N VAL A 308 -11.65 -12.44 36.97
CA VAL A 308 -10.35 -12.24 36.34
C VAL A 308 -9.33 -11.81 37.39
N GLN A 309 -8.09 -12.28 37.28
CA GLN A 309 -7.04 -12.07 38.27
C GLN A 309 -5.87 -11.29 37.68
N LEU A 310 -5.14 -10.60 38.56
CA LEU A 310 -3.89 -9.94 38.22
C LEU A 310 -2.89 -10.95 37.63
N GLY A 311 -2.39 -10.65 36.43
CA GLY A 311 -1.46 -11.52 35.68
C GLY A 311 -2.13 -12.53 34.73
N ASP A 312 -3.45 -12.57 34.64
CA ASP A 312 -4.15 -13.30 33.57
C ASP A 312 -3.87 -12.65 32.21
N GLU A 313 -3.84 -13.45 31.15
CA GLU A 313 -3.89 -12.95 29.78
C GLU A 313 -5.35 -12.93 29.32
N VAL A 314 -5.92 -11.74 29.20
CA VAL A 314 -7.31 -11.56 28.78
C VAL A 314 -7.35 -11.36 27.27
N TYR A 315 -8.09 -12.20 26.57
CA TYR A 315 -8.33 -12.10 25.14
C TYR A 315 -9.79 -11.71 24.92
N PHE A 316 -10.03 -10.49 24.44
CA PHE A 316 -11.33 -10.04 23.99
C PHE A 316 -11.49 -10.36 22.51
N HIS A 317 -12.27 -11.40 22.21
CA HIS A 317 -12.69 -11.75 20.86
C HIS A 317 -13.99 -11.02 20.57
N VAL A 318 -13.90 -9.90 19.85
CA VAL A 318 -15.02 -8.99 19.59
C VAL A 318 -15.58 -9.28 18.21
N THR A 319 -16.83 -9.74 18.13
CA THR A 319 -17.58 -9.90 16.89
C THR A 319 -18.60 -8.77 16.75
N ASN A 320 -18.46 -7.96 15.70
CA ASN A 320 -19.47 -6.99 15.32
C ASN A 320 -20.59 -7.72 14.58
N ILE A 321 -21.77 -7.81 15.18
CA ILE A 321 -22.91 -8.53 14.62
C ILE A 321 -23.88 -7.62 13.85
N GLU A 322 -23.51 -6.35 13.63
CA GLU A 322 -24.23 -5.47 12.70
C GLU A 322 -24.23 -6.07 11.29
N GLN A 323 -25.35 -5.94 10.59
CA GLN A 323 -25.51 -6.30 9.18
C GLN A 323 -26.02 -5.09 8.37
N ASP A 324 -25.51 -3.92 8.75
CA ASP A 324 -25.76 -2.63 8.10
C ASP A 324 -24.42 -2.04 7.62
N TRP A 325 -24.46 -1.26 6.54
CA TRP A 325 -23.24 -0.71 5.94
C TRP A 325 -22.79 0.53 6.75
N ASP A 326 -21.47 0.70 6.88
CA ASP A 326 -20.86 1.83 7.58
C ASP A 326 -21.23 1.87 9.07
N MET A 327 -21.30 0.69 9.69
CA MET A 327 -21.56 0.51 11.12
C MET A 327 -20.39 -0.19 11.85
N PRO A 328 -19.17 0.36 11.80
CA PRO A 328 -18.07 -0.18 12.57
C PRO A 328 -18.28 0.05 14.08
N HIS A 329 -17.60 -0.75 14.88
CA HIS A 329 -17.48 -0.55 16.33
C HIS A 329 -16.02 -0.47 16.72
N GLY A 330 -15.70 0.45 17.63
CA GLY A 330 -14.41 0.47 18.30
C GLY A 330 -14.39 -0.49 19.50
N PHE A 331 -13.21 -0.89 19.95
CA PHE A 331 -13.05 -1.58 21.23
C PHE A 331 -11.71 -1.25 21.89
N ALA A 332 -11.78 -0.70 23.10
CA ALA A 332 -10.61 -0.46 23.94
C ALA A 332 -10.89 -0.84 25.39
N VAL A 333 -9.82 -1.20 26.12
CA VAL A 333 -9.85 -1.40 27.58
C VAL A 333 -9.02 -0.29 28.22
N LYS A 334 -9.57 0.41 29.22
CA LYS A 334 -8.85 1.48 29.91
C LYS A 334 -7.58 0.92 30.57
N GLY A 335 -6.42 1.44 30.17
CA GLY A 335 -5.12 1.00 30.68
C GLY A 335 -4.47 -0.12 29.87
N ALA A 336 -5.07 -0.57 28.76
CA ALA A 336 -4.36 -1.38 27.78
C ALA A 336 -3.22 -0.56 27.14
N LYS A 337 -2.11 -1.24 26.83
CA LYS A 337 -0.88 -0.63 26.27
C LYS A 337 -0.66 -1.01 24.80
N ASN A 338 -1.74 -1.27 24.08
CA ASN A 338 -1.77 -1.58 22.65
C ASN A 338 -2.83 -0.70 21.96
N GLY A 339 -2.85 -0.75 20.62
CA GLY A 339 -3.88 -0.06 19.85
C GLY A 339 -5.27 -0.64 20.12
N GLU A 340 -6.27 0.23 20.07
CA GLU A 340 -7.67 -0.19 20.04
C GLU A 340 -8.00 -0.99 18.77
N LEU A 341 -9.14 -1.67 18.79
CA LEU A 341 -9.68 -2.33 17.60
C LEU A 341 -10.71 -1.42 16.92
N LEU A 342 -10.75 -1.48 15.59
CA LEU A 342 -11.88 -1.04 14.79
C LEU A 342 -12.42 -2.28 14.07
N ILE A 343 -13.64 -2.69 14.42
CA ILE A 343 -14.26 -3.95 13.97
C ILE A 343 -15.40 -3.63 12.99
N MET A 344 -15.23 -4.03 11.73
CA MET A 344 -16.22 -3.81 10.66
C MET A 344 -17.48 -4.68 10.85
N PRO A 345 -18.65 -4.30 10.28
CA PRO A 345 -19.85 -5.14 10.30
C PRO A 345 -19.59 -6.59 9.87
N GLY A 346 -19.90 -7.54 10.76
CA GLY A 346 -19.68 -8.98 10.59
C GLY A 346 -18.26 -9.49 10.86
N GLU A 347 -17.32 -8.61 11.19
CA GLU A 347 -15.93 -8.95 11.49
C GLU A 347 -15.76 -9.49 12.92
N THR A 348 -14.77 -10.37 13.11
CA THR A 348 -14.28 -10.76 14.44
C THR A 348 -12.82 -10.37 14.59
N GLN A 349 -12.49 -9.51 15.55
CA GLN A 349 -11.11 -9.17 15.90
C GLN A 349 -10.79 -9.54 17.35
N THR A 350 -9.49 -9.61 17.69
CA THR A 350 -9.06 -9.98 19.05
C THR A 350 -8.09 -8.98 19.64
N LEU A 351 -8.41 -8.45 20.82
CA LEU A 351 -7.51 -7.64 21.63
C LEU A 351 -7.00 -8.48 22.80
N LYS A 352 -5.68 -8.61 22.89
CA LYS A 352 -5.02 -9.18 24.08
C LYS A 352 -4.71 -8.05 25.07
N TRP A 353 -5.08 -8.25 26.33
CA TRP A 353 -4.78 -7.36 27.44
C TRP A 353 -4.25 -8.14 28.63
N VAL A 354 -3.22 -7.62 29.30
CA VAL A 354 -2.72 -8.16 30.56
C VAL A 354 -2.91 -7.06 31.61
N PRO A 355 -3.83 -7.23 32.59
CA PRO A 355 -4.05 -6.23 33.62
C PRO A 355 -2.81 -6.09 34.49
N ASP A 356 -2.44 -4.85 34.79
CA ASP A 356 -1.24 -4.52 35.58
C ASP A 356 -1.55 -4.17 37.05
N ARG A 357 -2.84 -4.05 37.41
CA ARG A 357 -3.28 -3.75 38.78
C ARG A 357 -4.69 -4.30 39.05
N VAL A 358 -5.01 -4.43 40.34
CA VAL A 358 -6.33 -4.81 40.85
C VAL A 358 -7.28 -3.61 40.76
N GLY A 359 -8.54 -3.86 40.43
CA GLY A 359 -9.56 -2.81 40.33
C GLY A 359 -10.67 -3.15 39.35
N VAL A 360 -11.54 -2.19 39.09
CA VAL A 360 -12.57 -2.27 38.04
C VAL A 360 -12.13 -1.40 36.88
N PHE A 361 -12.12 -1.97 35.68
CA PHE A 361 -11.69 -1.29 34.46
C PHE A 361 -12.84 -1.25 33.48
N PRO A 362 -13.15 -0.08 32.90
CA PRO A 362 -14.07 -0.02 31.79
C PRO A 362 -13.39 -0.51 30.51
N PHE A 363 -14.15 -1.24 29.71
CA PHE A 363 -13.94 -1.36 28.27
C PHE A 363 -15.08 -0.65 27.54
N TYR A 364 -14.81 -0.04 26.39
CA TYR A 364 -15.77 0.85 25.76
C TYR A 364 -15.56 0.91 24.25
N CYS A 365 -16.62 1.30 23.53
CA CYS A 365 -16.56 1.56 22.11
C CYS A 365 -15.81 2.88 21.89
N THR A 366 -14.86 2.90 20.97
CA THR A 366 -14.08 4.10 20.64
C THR A 366 -14.58 4.80 19.37
N ASP A 367 -15.43 4.13 18.60
CA ASP A 367 -16.00 4.64 17.35
C ASP A 367 -17.45 5.10 17.54
N PHE A 368 -17.81 6.26 16.99
CA PHE A 368 -19.15 6.84 17.13
C PHE A 368 -20.17 6.03 16.31
N CYS A 369 -20.69 4.96 16.91
CA CYS A 369 -21.59 4.02 16.26
C CYS A 369 -23.08 4.36 16.44
N SER A 370 -23.43 5.22 17.39
CA SER A 370 -24.82 5.59 17.70
C SER A 370 -24.91 6.83 18.59
N ALA A 371 -26.11 7.37 18.76
CA ALA A 371 -26.37 8.45 19.71
C ALA A 371 -26.04 8.06 21.18
N LEU A 372 -26.08 6.76 21.49
CA LEU A 372 -25.75 6.21 22.81
C LEU A 372 -24.33 5.59 22.86
N HIS A 373 -23.43 6.06 21.99
CA HIS A 373 -22.05 5.54 21.92
C HIS A 373 -21.31 5.70 23.25
N GLN A 374 -21.54 6.78 24.00
CA GLN A 374 -20.88 7.02 25.29
C GLN A 374 -21.33 6.01 26.36
N GLU A 375 -22.54 5.46 26.21
CA GLU A 375 -23.12 4.44 27.07
C GLU A 375 -22.71 3.02 26.66
N MET A 376 -22.12 2.83 25.47
CA MET A 376 -21.63 1.55 24.97
C MET A 376 -20.29 1.17 25.65
N GLN A 377 -20.41 0.75 26.91
CA GLN A 377 -19.31 0.36 27.78
C GLN A 377 -19.67 -0.88 28.59
N GLY A 378 -18.64 -1.56 29.07
CA GLY A 378 -18.75 -2.61 30.06
C GLY A 378 -17.60 -2.55 31.06
N TYR A 379 -17.67 -3.37 32.11
CA TYR A 379 -16.73 -3.37 33.21
C TYR A 379 -16.15 -4.76 33.44
N ILE A 380 -14.85 -4.79 33.68
CA ILE A 380 -14.13 -6.00 34.09
C ILE A 380 -13.44 -5.77 35.43
N ARG A 381 -13.73 -6.64 36.41
CA ARG A 381 -13.10 -6.61 37.73
C ARG A 381 -11.88 -7.53 37.78
N ILE A 382 -10.74 -6.94 38.07
CA ILE A 382 -9.47 -7.65 38.29
C ILE A 382 -9.25 -7.82 39.79
N SER A 383 -9.23 -9.08 40.23
CA SER A 383 -8.94 -9.49 41.60
C SER A 383 -7.44 -9.74 41.84
N LYS A 384 -7.02 -9.77 43.11
CA LYS A 384 -5.69 -10.26 43.47
C LYS A 384 -5.50 -11.71 42.99
N LYS A 385 -4.28 -12.07 42.61
CA LYS A 385 -3.92 -13.46 42.26
C LYS A 385 -4.23 -14.39 43.44
N GLY A 386 -4.88 -15.52 43.16
CA GLY A 386 -5.29 -16.51 44.17
C GLY A 386 -6.59 -16.17 44.90
N ASN A 387 -7.34 -15.16 44.46
CA ASN A 387 -8.68 -14.89 44.99
C ASN A 387 -9.70 -15.95 44.50
N ASN A 388 -10.72 -16.25 45.31
CA ASN A 388 -11.76 -17.25 45.04
C ASN A 388 -13.02 -16.67 44.36
N VAL A 389 -12.94 -15.45 43.81
CA VAL A 389 -14.06 -14.86 43.05
C VAL A 389 -14.33 -15.73 41.82
N PRO A 390 -15.54 -16.28 41.66
CA PRO A 390 -15.87 -17.12 40.51
C PRO A 390 -15.84 -16.29 39.23
N LEU A 391 -15.48 -16.93 38.12
CA LEU A 391 -15.61 -16.33 36.79
C LEU A 391 -17.10 -16.23 36.45
N ILE A 392 -17.63 -15.01 36.43
CA ILE A 392 -19.04 -14.72 36.17
C ILE A 392 -19.15 -13.55 35.18
N TYR A 393 -20.25 -13.53 34.44
CA TYR A 393 -20.57 -12.46 33.50
C TYR A 393 -22.09 -12.28 33.34
N SER A 394 -22.52 -11.10 32.90
CA SER A 394 -23.93 -10.80 32.55
C SER A 394 -24.12 -10.62 31.05
N LEU A 395 -25.33 -10.91 30.57
CA LEU A 395 -25.76 -10.68 29.19
C LEU A 395 -26.94 -9.69 29.20
N GLY A 396 -26.68 -8.41 29.46
CA GLY A 396 -27.72 -7.36 29.42
C GLY A 396 -28.67 -7.32 30.63
N THR A 397 -28.29 -7.93 31.76
CA THR A 397 -28.99 -7.77 33.04
C THR A 397 -28.08 -7.04 34.03
N ASN A 398 -28.61 -6.05 34.73
CA ASN A 398 -27.86 -5.24 35.71
C ASN A 398 -27.21 -6.05 36.84
N GLN A 399 -27.53 -7.34 36.97
CA GLN A 399 -26.90 -8.29 37.87
C GLN A 399 -26.69 -9.65 37.18
N PRO A 400 -25.59 -10.39 37.47
CA PRO A 400 -25.44 -11.78 37.07
C PRO A 400 -26.59 -12.62 37.63
N GLN A 401 -27.05 -13.64 36.90
CA GLN A 401 -28.04 -14.59 37.43
C GLN A 401 -27.48 -15.23 38.71
N GLU A 402 -28.10 -14.95 39.87
CA GLU A 402 -27.83 -15.69 41.09
C GLU A 402 -28.15 -17.17 40.84
N LYS A 403 -27.18 -18.06 41.12
CA LYS A 403 -27.44 -19.50 41.10
C LYS A 403 -28.48 -19.80 42.18
N THR A 404 -29.72 -20.03 41.79
CA THR A 404 -30.69 -20.69 42.66
C THR A 404 -30.20 -22.11 42.93
N ASN A 405 -30.00 -22.42 44.21
CA ASN A 405 -29.50 -23.71 44.73
C ASN A 405 -30.22 -24.93 44.16
#